data_AF-A0A965C882-F1
#
_entry.id   AF-A0A965C882-F1
#
_cell.length_a   1.000
_cell.length_b   1.000
_cell.length_c   1.000
_cell.angle_alpha   90.00
_cell.angle_beta   90.00
_cell.angle_gamma   90.00
#
_symmetry.space_group_name_H-M   'P 1'
#
loop_
_entity.id
_entity.type
_entity.pdbx_description
1 polymer ?
#
loop_
_entity_poly.entity_id
_entity_poly.type
_entity_poly.pdbx_seq_one_letter_code
_entity_poly.pdbx_strand_id
1 'polypeptide(L)'
;MTRKRFAFDERWPGIVEFTLNKMGKKVRVIEDCLNGRRTMYEDPIRTGRNGLIGLQQRIEVNSPLALLILVLGTNDFQANHDHTSADAKRGMQALIEAIRTTTLEPGMLMPEILVVAPPPILKPKGDIAAKFEGGEKKCIGLAEAYKEL
;
A
#
# COMPACT_ATOMS: atom_id res chain seq x y z
N MET A 1 9.66 -9.75 17.38
CA MET A 1 10.06 -9.36 16.01
C MET A 1 11.11 -8.28 16.12
N THR A 2 12.13 -8.26 15.26
CA THR A 2 13.11 -7.16 15.26
C THR A 2 12.46 -5.90 14.68
N ARG A 3 12.86 -4.71 15.13
CA ARG A 3 12.44 -3.42 14.52
C ARG A 3 13.36 -2.99 13.37
N LYS A 4 14.28 -3.87 12.94
CA LYS A 4 15.25 -3.57 11.88
C LYS A 4 14.58 -3.71 10.52
N ARG A 5 14.95 -2.86 9.57
CA ARG A 5 14.56 -3.02 8.17
C ARG A 5 15.35 -4.20 7.60
N PHE A 6 14.64 -5.14 6.96
CA PHE A 6 15.27 -6.23 6.20
C PHE A 6 16.19 -5.67 5.11
N ALA A 7 17.21 -6.44 4.70
CA ALA A 7 18.06 -6.08 3.57
C ALA A 7 17.23 -5.96 2.28
N PHE A 8 17.79 -5.37 1.22
CA PHE A 8 17.04 -5.14 -0.01
C PHE A 8 16.56 -6.45 -0.67
N ASP A 9 17.43 -7.44 -0.74
CA ASP A 9 17.18 -8.78 -1.28
C ASP A 9 16.27 -9.67 -0.41
N GLU A 10 15.99 -9.27 0.82
CA GLU A 10 15.06 -9.96 1.73
C GLU A 10 13.64 -9.37 1.69
N ARG A 11 13.45 -8.19 1.10
CA ARG A 11 12.16 -7.50 1.02
C ARG A 11 11.47 -7.84 -0.29
N TRP A 12 10.14 -7.94 -0.27
CA TRP A 12 9.37 -8.30 -1.47
C TRP A 12 9.69 -7.46 -2.72
N PRO A 13 9.95 -6.13 -2.65
CA PRO A 13 10.28 -5.36 -3.85
C PRO A 13 11.63 -5.76 -4.45
N GLY A 14 12.63 -6.00 -3.60
CA GLY A 14 13.95 -6.47 -4.04
C GLY A 14 13.91 -7.90 -4.57
N ILE A 15 13.15 -8.80 -3.92
CA ILE A 15 12.91 -10.16 -4.42
C ILE A 15 12.29 -10.12 -5.83
N VAL A 16 11.28 -9.26 -6.06
CA VAL A 16 10.66 -9.08 -7.37
C VAL A 16 11.67 -8.57 -8.40
N GLU A 17 12.43 -7.52 -8.07
CA GLU A 17 13.44 -6.96 -8.97
C GLU A 17 14.50 -8.00 -9.35
N PHE A 18 15.09 -8.69 -8.38
CA PHE A 18 16.12 -9.70 -8.63
C PHE A 18 15.58 -10.89 -9.43
N THR A 19 14.37 -11.35 -9.11
CA THR A 19 13.74 -12.49 -9.81
C THR A 19 13.49 -12.17 -11.28
N LEU A 20 12.90 -11.00 -11.57
CA LEU A 20 12.61 -10.59 -12.94
C LEU A 20 13.89 -10.36 -13.76
N ASN A 21 14.90 -9.71 -13.17
CA ASN A 21 16.19 -9.53 -13.82
C ASN A 21 16.90 -10.86 -14.10
N LYS A 22 16.83 -11.83 -13.18
CA LYS A 22 17.36 -13.19 -13.40
C LYS A 22 16.65 -13.92 -14.54
N MET A 23 15.38 -13.61 -14.78
CA MET A 23 14.60 -14.12 -15.92
C MET A 23 14.83 -13.33 -17.23
N GLY A 24 15.80 -12.40 -17.25
CA GLY A 24 16.14 -11.60 -18.43
C GLY A 24 15.22 -10.39 -18.65
N LYS A 25 14.33 -10.05 -17.70
CA LYS A 25 13.50 -8.84 -17.77
C LYS A 25 14.29 -7.68 -17.15
N LYS A 26 14.62 -6.63 -17.91
CA LYS A 26 15.29 -5.43 -17.38
C LYS A 26 14.29 -4.60 -16.56
N VAL A 27 14.27 -4.79 -15.25
CA VAL A 27 13.30 -4.16 -14.34
C VAL A 27 14.02 -3.42 -13.22
N ARG A 28 13.47 -2.26 -12.85
CA ARG A 28 13.82 -1.51 -11.64
C ARG A 28 12.56 -1.29 -10.83
N VAL A 29 12.62 -1.59 -9.53
CA VAL A 29 11.53 -1.41 -8.58
C VAL A 29 11.85 -0.22 -7.68
N ILE A 30 10.89 0.69 -7.53
CA ILE A 30 11.00 1.87 -6.68
C ILE A 30 10.18 1.65 -5.41
N GLU A 31 10.83 1.73 -4.25
CA GLU A 31 10.19 1.48 -2.96
C GLU A 31 9.67 2.77 -2.31
N ASP A 32 8.36 3.00 -2.39
CA ASP A 32 7.67 4.01 -1.56
C ASP A 32 6.85 3.32 -0.44
N CYS A 33 7.56 2.69 0.49
CA CYS A 33 6.95 1.93 1.60
C CYS A 33 7.14 2.66 2.93
N LEU A 34 6.03 3.00 3.60
CA LEU A 34 6.05 3.72 4.88
C LEU A 34 5.31 2.94 5.97
N ASN A 35 6.01 2.64 7.07
CA ASN A 35 5.43 1.93 8.21
C ASN A 35 4.25 2.69 8.82
N GLY A 36 3.09 2.03 8.85
CA GLY A 36 1.84 2.57 9.37
C GLY A 36 1.01 3.33 8.35
N ARG A 37 1.46 3.42 7.07
CA ARG A 37 0.69 4.10 6.02
C ARG A 37 -0.69 3.46 5.88
N ARG A 38 -1.70 4.32 5.82
CA ARG A 38 -3.12 4.03 5.61
C ARG A 38 -3.47 4.38 4.17
N THR A 39 -4.66 4.01 3.72
CA THR A 39 -5.13 4.38 2.37
C THR A 39 -5.29 5.90 2.22
N MET A 40 -6.37 6.47 2.77
CA MET A 40 -6.66 7.91 2.74
C MET A 40 -6.84 8.54 4.13
N TYR A 41 -6.76 7.73 5.17
CA TYR A 41 -7.10 8.17 6.53
C TYR A 41 -5.89 8.75 7.26
N GLU A 42 -6.12 9.85 7.97
CA GLU A 42 -5.14 10.38 8.91
C GLU A 42 -4.95 9.43 10.11
N ASP A 43 -3.80 9.57 10.75
CA ASP A 43 -3.53 8.91 12.03
C ASP A 43 -3.38 9.99 13.11
N PRO A 44 -4.26 10.02 14.13
CA PRO A 44 -4.28 11.07 15.14
C PRO A 44 -3.07 11.02 16.08
N ILE A 45 -2.32 9.90 16.08
CA ILE A 45 -1.14 9.71 16.93
C ILE A 45 0.14 9.96 16.12
N ARG A 46 0.16 9.55 14.85
CA ARG A 46 1.37 9.61 14.00
C ARG A 46 1.08 10.27 12.66
N THR A 47 1.33 11.56 12.58
CA THR A 47 1.12 12.37 11.37
C THR A 47 1.85 11.82 10.13
N GLY A 48 1.32 12.15 8.94
CA GLY A 48 1.91 11.77 7.66
C GLY A 48 1.72 10.29 7.33
N ARG A 49 0.62 9.67 7.78
CA ARG A 49 0.29 8.27 7.48
C ARG A 49 -0.80 8.12 6.43
N ASN A 50 -1.46 9.21 6.06
CA ASN A 50 -2.36 9.26 4.93
C ASN A 50 -1.61 9.02 3.60
N GLY A 51 -2.00 7.98 2.85
CA GLY A 51 -1.36 7.58 1.60
C GLY A 51 -1.65 8.52 0.43
N LEU A 52 -2.75 9.28 0.46
CA LEU A 52 -3.07 10.26 -0.59
C LEU A 52 -2.08 11.43 -0.60
N ILE A 53 -1.60 11.82 0.58
CA ILE A 53 -0.74 13.00 0.72
C ILE A 53 0.59 12.74 0.02
N GLY A 54 0.83 13.55 -1.03
CA GLY A 54 2.04 13.50 -1.83
C GLY A 54 2.06 12.39 -2.88
N LEU A 55 0.97 11.65 -3.10
CA LEU A 55 0.96 10.51 -4.02
C LEU A 55 1.22 10.93 -5.47
N GLN A 56 0.53 11.96 -5.96
CA GLN A 56 0.65 12.42 -7.35
C GLN A 56 2.07 12.91 -7.65
N GLN A 57 2.66 13.70 -6.74
CA GLN A 57 4.04 14.19 -6.87
C GLN A 57 5.05 13.04 -6.90
N ARG A 58 4.82 11.97 -6.13
CA ARG A 58 5.69 10.78 -6.15
C ARG A 58 5.56 10.02 -7.47
N ILE A 59 4.38 9.95 -8.06
CA ILE A 59 4.18 9.32 -9.37
C ILE A 59 4.91 10.13 -10.44
N GLU A 60 4.73 11.45 -10.42
CA GLU A 60 5.37 12.37 -11.38
C GLU A 60 6.90 12.27 -11.34
N VAL A 61 7.50 12.39 -10.15
CA VAL A 61 8.97 12.30 -9.96
C VAL A 61 9.57 10.97 -10.39
N ASN A 62 8.80 9.88 -10.32
CA ASN A 62 9.27 8.55 -10.69
C ASN A 62 8.83 8.10 -12.09
N SER A 63 8.09 8.93 -12.82
CA SER A 63 7.65 8.63 -14.18
C SER A 63 8.79 8.74 -15.19
N PRO A 64 8.79 7.94 -16.28
CA PRO A 64 7.73 7.01 -16.69
C PRO A 64 7.73 5.70 -15.89
N LEU A 65 6.53 5.28 -15.47
CA LEU A 65 6.30 4.01 -14.77
C LEU A 65 5.52 3.05 -15.67
N ALA A 66 5.89 1.76 -15.66
CA ALA A 66 5.13 0.72 -16.36
C ALA A 66 3.99 0.16 -15.52
N LEU A 67 4.18 0.08 -14.20
CA LEU A 67 3.27 -0.53 -13.25
C LEU A 67 3.40 0.14 -11.88
N LEU A 68 2.27 0.42 -11.25
CA LEU A 68 2.17 0.87 -9.87
C LEU A 68 1.47 -0.21 -9.04
N ILE A 69 2.12 -0.70 -7.98
CA ILE A 69 1.59 -1.76 -7.12
C ILE A 69 1.15 -1.14 -5.79
N LEU A 70 -0.16 -1.20 -5.49
CA LEU A 70 -0.74 -0.73 -4.24
C LEU A 70 -0.95 -1.90 -3.28
N VAL A 71 -0.17 -1.91 -2.18
CA VAL A 71 -0.33 -2.85 -1.06
C VAL A 71 -0.63 -2.06 0.21
N LEU A 72 -1.90 -1.70 0.40
CA LEU A 72 -2.40 -0.93 1.55
C LEU A 72 -3.71 -1.53 2.08
N GLY A 73 -4.15 -1.06 3.24
CA GLY A 73 -5.40 -1.49 3.88
C GLY A 73 -5.21 -2.07 5.29
N THR A 74 -4.07 -2.68 5.61
CA THR A 74 -3.85 -3.26 6.95
C THR A 74 -3.99 -2.22 8.07
N ASN A 75 -3.39 -1.04 7.90
CA ASN A 75 -3.38 -0.01 8.95
C ASN A 75 -4.71 0.73 9.09
N ASP A 76 -5.63 0.56 8.15
CA ASP A 76 -6.96 1.18 8.23
C ASP A 76 -7.77 0.54 9.37
N PHE A 77 -7.44 -0.70 9.75
CA PHE A 77 -8.08 -1.48 10.83
C PHE A 77 -7.39 -1.36 12.19
N GLN A 78 -6.53 -0.37 12.39
CA GLN A 78 -5.96 -0.13 13.71
C GLN A 78 -7.06 0.24 14.72
N ALA A 79 -6.88 -0.17 15.97
CA ALA A 79 -7.90 -0.06 17.02
C ALA A 79 -8.35 1.39 17.33
N ASN A 80 -7.55 2.39 16.94
CA ASN A 80 -7.88 3.80 17.13
C ASN A 80 -8.98 4.33 16.18
N HIS A 81 -9.51 3.50 15.27
CA HIS A 81 -10.65 3.84 14.39
C HIS A 81 -11.55 2.63 14.19
N ASP A 82 -12.80 2.88 13.77
CA ASP A 82 -13.78 1.83 13.50
C ASP A 82 -14.08 1.67 12.01
N HIS A 83 -13.02 1.48 11.22
CA HIS A 83 -13.15 1.24 9.78
C HIS A 83 -13.46 -0.22 9.47
N THR A 84 -14.27 -0.42 8.45
CA THR A 84 -14.65 -1.69 7.84
C THR A 84 -13.88 -1.91 6.53
N SER A 85 -13.98 -3.11 5.96
CA SER A 85 -13.45 -3.38 4.62
C SER A 85 -14.01 -2.44 3.53
N ALA A 86 -15.24 -1.94 3.68
CA ALA A 86 -15.81 -0.96 2.77
C ALA A 86 -15.12 0.41 2.89
N ASP A 87 -14.72 0.81 4.09
CA ASP A 87 -13.93 2.03 4.33
C ASP A 87 -12.54 1.91 3.70
N ALA A 88 -11.85 0.78 3.92
CA ALA A 88 -10.57 0.51 3.29
C ALA A 88 -10.67 0.44 1.75
N LYS A 89 -11.79 -0.07 1.19
CA LYS A 89 -12.09 -0.04 -0.25
C LYS A 89 -12.21 1.41 -0.74
N ARG A 90 -12.99 2.26 -0.06
CA ARG A 90 -13.15 3.67 -0.43
C ARG A 90 -11.81 4.41 -0.43
N GLY A 91 -10.96 4.13 0.56
CA GLY A 91 -9.60 4.67 0.59
C GLY A 91 -8.74 4.19 -0.58
N MET A 92 -8.83 2.90 -0.95
CA MET A 92 -8.13 2.38 -2.12
C MET A 92 -8.64 2.99 -3.43
N GLN A 93 -9.96 3.21 -3.57
CA GLN A 93 -10.55 3.92 -4.71
C GLN A 93 -10.00 5.33 -4.83
N ALA A 94 -9.89 6.06 -3.71
CA ALA A 94 -9.33 7.40 -3.72
C ALA A 94 -7.86 7.41 -4.19
N LEU A 95 -7.05 6.43 -3.79
CA LEU A 95 -5.67 6.29 -4.27
C LEU A 95 -5.62 6.04 -5.78
N ILE A 96 -6.45 5.13 -6.29
CA ILE A 96 -6.55 4.82 -7.73
C ILE A 96 -6.95 6.06 -8.53
N GLU A 97 -7.94 6.80 -8.04
CA GLU A 97 -8.41 8.03 -8.69
C GLU A 97 -7.32 9.11 -8.70
N ALA A 98 -6.61 9.29 -7.59
CA ALA A 98 -5.49 10.22 -7.51
C ALA A 98 -4.36 9.85 -8.50
N ILE A 99 -4.07 8.55 -8.66
CA ILE A 99 -3.11 8.06 -9.67
C ILE A 99 -3.62 8.44 -11.07
N ARG A 100 -4.84 8.04 -11.44
CA ARG A 100 -5.42 8.26 -12.77
C ARG A 100 -5.55 9.73 -13.16
N THR A 101 -5.67 10.61 -12.18
CA THR A 101 -5.79 12.07 -12.38
C THR A 101 -4.44 12.81 -12.24
N THR A 102 -3.32 12.10 -12.06
CA THR A 102 -1.98 12.70 -12.02
C THR A 102 -1.64 13.30 -13.39
N THR A 103 -1.15 14.55 -13.40
CA THR A 103 -0.59 15.17 -14.61
C THR A 103 0.82 14.61 -14.85
N LEU A 104 1.05 14.08 -16.04
CA LEU A 104 2.37 13.59 -16.48
C LEU A 104 2.88 14.44 -17.63
N GLU A 105 4.20 14.43 -17.83
CA GLU A 105 4.85 15.12 -18.95
C GLU A 105 4.35 14.59 -20.32
N PRO A 106 4.32 15.43 -21.37
CA PRO A 106 3.86 15.03 -22.69
C PRO A 106 4.56 13.77 -23.22
N GLY A 107 3.75 12.79 -23.65
CA GLY A 107 4.23 11.52 -24.18
C GLY A 107 4.44 10.41 -23.14
N MET A 108 4.29 10.70 -21.85
CA MET A 108 4.26 9.67 -20.81
C MET A 108 2.86 9.05 -20.69
N LEU A 109 2.82 7.73 -20.54
CA LEU A 109 1.59 6.99 -20.30
C LEU A 109 1.33 6.84 -18.80
N MET A 110 0.06 6.85 -18.42
CA MET A 110 -0.36 6.47 -17.08
C MET A 110 0.03 4.99 -16.83
N PRO A 111 0.73 4.65 -15.73
CA PRO A 111 1.07 3.27 -15.44
C PRO A 111 -0.19 2.41 -15.22
N GLU A 112 -0.09 1.13 -15.56
CA GLU A 112 -1.05 0.12 -15.09
C GLU A 112 -1.04 0.09 -13.55
N ILE A 113 -2.20 -0.22 -12.94
CA ILE A 113 -2.35 -0.26 -11.48
C ILE A 113 -2.67 -1.69 -11.05
N LEU A 114 -1.83 -2.27 -10.20
CA LEU A 114 -2.07 -3.55 -9.54
C LEU A 114 -2.41 -3.32 -8.07
N VAL A 115 -3.66 -3.59 -7.70
CA VAL A 115 -4.08 -3.62 -6.30
C VAL A 115 -3.81 -5.01 -5.73
N VAL A 116 -3.10 -5.06 -4.60
CA VAL A 116 -2.85 -6.30 -3.85
C VAL A 116 -3.47 -6.17 -2.47
N ALA A 117 -4.49 -6.99 -2.20
CA ALA A 117 -5.04 -7.10 -0.86
C ALA A 117 -3.99 -7.67 0.09
N PRO A 118 -3.71 -7.02 1.24
CA PRO A 118 -2.80 -7.57 2.23
C PRO A 118 -3.38 -8.85 2.85
N PRO A 119 -2.53 -9.74 3.40
CA PRO A 119 -3.01 -10.89 4.16
C PRO A 119 -3.96 -10.47 5.28
N PRO A 120 -5.01 -11.27 5.58
CA PRO A 120 -5.96 -10.95 6.64
C PRO A 120 -5.24 -10.85 7.99
N ILE A 121 -5.68 -9.91 8.82
CA ILE A 121 -5.18 -9.77 10.18
C ILE A 121 -5.66 -10.99 10.97
N LEU A 122 -4.72 -11.79 11.46
CA LEU A 122 -4.99 -12.83 12.44
C LEU A 122 -4.94 -12.24 13.84
N LYS A 123 -5.40 -12.99 14.85
CA LYS A 123 -5.36 -12.58 16.27
C LYS A 123 -3.98 -11.98 16.61
N PRO A 124 -3.89 -10.67 16.85
CA PRO A 124 -2.59 -10.01 16.91
C PRO A 124 -1.87 -10.39 18.21
N LYS A 125 -0.54 -10.50 18.14
CA LYS A 125 0.31 -10.99 19.24
C LYS A 125 1.48 -10.04 19.49
N GLY A 126 1.99 -10.05 20.72
CA GLY A 126 3.12 -9.23 21.14
C GLY A 126 2.80 -7.74 21.14
N ASP A 127 3.83 -6.91 20.94
CA ASP A 127 3.77 -5.44 21.08
C ASP A 127 2.74 -4.73 20.18
N ILE A 128 2.26 -5.38 19.13
CA ILE A 128 1.27 -4.82 18.19
C ILE A 128 -0.18 -5.23 18.52
N ALA A 129 -0.39 -6.10 19.52
CA ALA A 129 -1.70 -6.64 19.86
C ALA A 129 -2.74 -5.53 20.14
N ALA A 130 -2.41 -4.61 21.04
CA ALA A 130 -3.29 -3.48 21.36
C ALA A 130 -3.55 -2.56 20.14
N LYS A 131 -2.58 -2.45 19.23
CA LYS A 131 -2.69 -1.57 18.06
C LYS A 131 -3.72 -2.08 17.04
N PHE A 132 -3.92 -3.39 16.98
CA PHE A 132 -4.80 -4.06 16.03
C PHE A 132 -5.91 -4.86 16.71
N GLU A 133 -6.24 -4.51 17.96
CA GLU A 133 -7.33 -5.15 18.68
C GLU A 133 -8.65 -5.06 17.88
N GLY A 134 -9.27 -6.22 17.62
CA GLY A 134 -10.48 -6.35 16.80
C GLY A 134 -10.24 -6.24 15.29
N GLY A 135 -9.00 -6.03 14.84
CA GLY A 135 -8.63 -5.92 13.43
C GLY A 135 -8.98 -7.19 12.63
N GLU A 136 -8.93 -8.36 13.26
CA GLU A 136 -9.30 -9.64 12.65
C GLU A 136 -10.77 -9.73 12.25
N LYS A 137 -11.64 -8.96 12.91
CA LYS A 137 -13.06 -8.85 12.57
C LYS A 137 -13.29 -7.76 11.52
N LYS A 138 -12.57 -6.64 11.65
CA LYS A 138 -12.72 -5.47 10.78
C LYS A 138 -12.26 -5.71 9.35
N CYS A 139 -11.23 -6.54 9.14
CA CYS A 139 -10.66 -6.81 7.82
C CYS A 139 -11.37 -7.93 7.03
N ILE A 140 -12.46 -8.50 7.57
CA ILE A 140 -13.20 -9.57 6.88
C ILE A 140 -13.76 -9.03 5.55
N GLY A 141 -13.55 -9.76 4.47
CA GLY A 141 -14.03 -9.39 3.13
C GLY A 141 -13.19 -8.33 2.41
N LEU A 142 -12.02 -7.95 2.92
CA LEU A 142 -11.17 -6.94 2.26
C LEU A 142 -10.74 -7.36 0.86
N ALA A 143 -10.31 -8.61 0.69
CA ALA A 143 -9.85 -9.11 -0.59
C ALA A 143 -10.99 -9.12 -1.63
N GLU A 144 -12.19 -9.51 -1.21
CA GLU A 144 -13.41 -9.46 -2.01
C GLU A 144 -13.76 -8.03 -2.39
N ALA A 145 -13.73 -7.11 -1.44
CA ALA A 145 -13.99 -5.69 -1.68
C ALA A 145 -12.99 -5.06 -2.67
N TYR A 146 -11.72 -5.49 -2.64
CA TYR A 146 -10.69 -5.01 -3.55
C TYR A 146 -10.80 -5.59 -4.98
N LYS A 147 -11.48 -6.73 -5.18
CA LYS A 147 -11.75 -7.26 -6.53
C LYS A 147 -12.76 -6.44 -7.31
N GLU A 148 -13.51 -5.57 -6.64
CA GLU A 148 -14.52 -4.70 -7.24
C GLU A 148 -13.96 -3.31 -7.63
N LEU A 149 -12.63 -3.16 -7.70
CA LEU A 149 -11.92 -1.91 -7.99
C LEU A 149 -11.47 -1.80 -9.45
#